data_AF-A0A924F1Q5-F1
#
_entry.id   AF-A0A924F1Q5-F1
#
_cell.length_a   1.000
_cell.length_b   1.000
_cell.length_c   1.000
_cell.angle_alpha   90.00
_cell.angle_beta   90.00
_cell.angle_gamma   90.00
#
_symmetry.space_group_name_H-M   'P 1'
#
loop_
_entity.id
_entity.type
_entity.pdbx_description
1 polymer ?
#
loop_
_entity_poly.entity_id
_entity_poly.type
_entity_poly.pdbx_seq_one_letter_code
_entity_poly.pdbx_strand_id
1 'polypeptide(L)'
;MDTETPALEHTAPCIEAQRAVATMSDTLACAARDAAISQWIVMHAPPGNTAGDATIIDPEALLLVSLWLLPREPALWPTVHDWVARWSDLLSVQRTRNIARAYSDAVQGELRAVAVTAHERGKDFRWSPVIKGGHARSRGNSDEGDAAPVRNDTRPPLPFDRLAVERDALLVLRFRMAFGVGARADALASLLARGTAWSTVTEIALATGYTPSAIRRALDRMAEADIVLMVDDGMTRYRCDPMRWTALLGLQCTVASWRYFLQHFTFVASFVDWAESVSRRKLTSFAIMDGLRTVARTFRPTDDRDALRVWDAAFRDGSTWDEMEAALLGVATSLSTFR
;
A
#
# COMPACT_ATOMS: atom_id res chain seq x y z
N MET A 1 10.59 -58.38 -5.56
CA MET A 1 11.23 -57.62 -4.46
C MET A 1 11.01 -56.17 -4.81
N ASP A 2 9.80 -55.70 -4.57
CA ASP A 2 9.43 -54.30 -4.76
C ASP A 2 9.98 -53.55 -3.54
N THR A 3 11.09 -52.86 -3.74
CA THR A 3 11.62 -51.90 -2.78
C THR A 3 10.65 -50.71 -2.74
N GLU A 4 9.69 -50.76 -1.82
CA GLU A 4 9.03 -49.57 -1.29
C GLU A 4 10.14 -48.60 -0.82
N THR A 5 10.42 -47.60 -1.65
CA THR A 5 11.23 -46.45 -1.25
C THR A 5 10.49 -45.75 -0.11
N PRO A 6 11.11 -45.57 1.07
CA PRO A 6 10.38 -45.13 2.25
C PRO A 6 9.88 -43.69 2.07
N ALA A 7 8.61 -43.45 2.42
CA ALA A 7 7.93 -42.14 2.39
C ALA A 7 8.66 -41.00 3.15
N LEU A 8 9.76 -41.30 3.84
CA LEU A 8 10.60 -40.35 4.57
C LEU A 8 11.43 -39.45 3.64
N GLU A 9 11.85 -39.90 2.45
CA GLU A 9 12.73 -39.12 1.57
C GLU A 9 12.05 -37.90 0.93
N HIS A 10 10.73 -37.93 0.71
CA HIS A 10 9.98 -36.80 0.15
C HIS A 10 9.54 -35.76 1.19
N THR A 11 9.75 -36.02 2.49
CA THR A 11 9.24 -35.15 3.56
C THR A 11 10.23 -34.04 3.93
N ALA A 12 11.54 -34.31 3.88
CA ALA A 12 12.58 -33.34 4.23
C ALA A 12 12.58 -32.08 3.31
N PRO A 13 12.52 -32.20 1.97
CA PRO A 13 12.50 -31.02 1.08
C PRO A 13 11.24 -30.17 1.23
N CYS A 14 10.13 -30.76 1.68
CA CYS A 14 8.89 -30.03 1.95
C CYS A 14 9.02 -29.19 3.22
N ILE A 15 9.53 -29.79 4.30
CA ILE A 15 9.74 -29.11 5.58
C ILE A 15 10.71 -27.93 5.41
N GLU A 16 11.79 -28.11 4.65
CA GLU A 16 12.75 -27.04 4.34
C GLU A 16 12.10 -25.88 3.57
N ALA A 17 11.34 -26.17 2.51
CA ALA A 17 10.62 -25.16 1.75
C ALA A 17 9.59 -24.40 2.61
N GLN A 18 8.85 -25.11 3.47
CA GLN A 18 7.90 -24.49 4.40
C GLN A 18 8.60 -23.57 5.40
N ARG A 19 9.74 -23.98 5.96
CA ARG A 19 10.54 -23.14 6.87
C ARG A 19 11.07 -21.90 6.17
N ALA A 20 11.60 -22.04 4.96
CA ALA A 20 12.13 -20.93 4.18
C ALA A 20 11.04 -19.89 3.85
N VAL A 21 9.85 -20.34 3.44
CA VAL A 21 8.68 -19.47 3.24
C VAL A 21 8.27 -18.76 4.53
N ALA A 22 8.26 -19.47 5.68
CA ALA A 22 7.91 -18.87 6.96
C ALA A 22 8.92 -17.78 7.38
N THR A 23 10.22 -18.06 7.28
CA THR A 23 11.29 -17.08 7.57
C THR A 23 11.17 -15.84 6.68
N MET A 24 10.86 -16.03 5.39
CA MET A 24 10.69 -14.90 4.47
C MET A 24 9.43 -14.09 4.78
N SER A 25 8.34 -14.77 5.17
CA SER A 25 7.10 -14.14 5.62
C SER A 25 7.35 -13.24 6.83
N ASP A 26 8.07 -13.74 7.84
CA ASP A 26 8.43 -12.97 9.03
C ASP A 26 9.31 -11.76 8.68
N THR A 27 10.28 -11.94 7.78
CA THR A 27 11.16 -10.87 7.30
C THR A 27 10.38 -9.75 6.62
N LEU A 28 9.49 -10.09 5.70
CA LEU A 28 8.66 -9.13 4.98
C LEU A 28 7.65 -8.43 5.89
N ALA A 29 7.02 -9.16 6.81
CA ALA A 29 6.10 -8.59 7.80
C ALA A 29 6.82 -7.57 8.70
N CYS A 30 8.04 -7.89 9.17
CA CYS A 30 8.87 -6.95 9.94
C CYS A 30 9.21 -5.70 9.13
N ALA A 31 9.63 -5.85 7.87
CA ALA A 31 9.98 -4.72 7.01
C ALA A 31 8.76 -3.81 6.72
N ALA A 32 7.58 -4.40 6.46
CA ALA A 32 6.34 -3.64 6.26
C ALA A 32 5.91 -2.90 7.54
N ARG A 33 6.05 -3.54 8.71
CA ARG A 33 5.78 -2.90 10.01
C ARG A 33 6.70 -1.71 10.23
N ASP A 34 8.00 -1.90 10.08
CA ASP A 34 9.01 -0.85 10.30
C ASP A 34 8.78 0.33 9.34
N ALA A 35 8.44 0.05 8.08
CA ALA A 35 8.07 1.07 7.10
C ALA A 35 6.79 1.82 7.49
N ALA A 36 5.74 1.11 7.92
CA ALA A 36 4.48 1.73 8.36
C ALA A 36 4.68 2.61 9.61
N ILE A 37 5.40 2.14 10.61
CA ILE A 37 5.72 2.91 11.82
C ILE A 37 6.50 4.18 11.44
N SER A 38 7.51 4.04 10.59
CA SER A 38 8.32 5.18 10.17
C SER A 38 7.48 6.22 9.39
N GLN A 39 6.58 5.78 8.51
CA GLN A 39 5.67 6.68 7.80
C GLN A 39 4.69 7.38 8.75
N TRP A 40 4.18 6.70 9.77
CA TRP A 40 3.37 7.33 10.81
C TRP A 40 4.16 8.36 11.62
N ILE A 41 5.42 8.10 11.95
CA ILE A 41 6.30 9.07 12.61
C ILE A 41 6.46 10.33 11.74
N VAL A 42 6.71 10.15 10.44
CA VAL A 42 6.78 11.26 9.48
C VAL A 42 5.46 12.04 9.44
N MET A 43 4.32 11.36 9.34
CA MET A 43 3.00 12.00 9.28
C MET A 43 2.64 12.81 10.54
N HIS A 44 3.21 12.44 11.70
CA HIS A 44 2.97 13.12 12.98
C HIS A 44 4.08 14.09 13.40
N ALA A 45 5.18 14.16 12.66
CA ALA A 45 6.27 15.04 13.04
C ALA A 45 5.89 16.52 12.87
N PRO A 46 6.40 17.40 13.76
CA PRO A 46 6.06 18.81 13.72
C PRO A 46 6.62 19.52 12.47
N PRO A 47 6.05 20.68 12.10
CA PRO A 47 6.62 21.56 11.09
C PRO A 47 8.12 21.80 11.29
N GLY A 48 8.88 21.80 10.20
CA GLY A 48 10.34 22.03 10.21
C GLY A 48 11.20 20.78 10.45
N ASN A 49 10.61 19.62 10.77
CA ASN A 49 11.33 18.35 10.76
C ASN A 49 11.35 17.77 9.33
N THR A 50 12.55 17.60 8.76
CA THR A 50 12.74 17.06 7.40
C THR A 50 13.19 15.60 7.37
N ALA A 51 13.29 14.93 8.54
CA ALA A 51 13.70 13.52 8.60
C ALA A 51 12.61 12.63 7.97
N GLY A 52 13.00 11.79 7.00
CA GLY A 52 12.08 10.91 6.28
C GLY A 52 11.37 11.57 5.08
N ASP A 53 11.78 12.77 4.64
CA ASP A 53 11.15 13.48 3.51
C ASP A 53 11.55 12.96 2.12
N ALA A 54 12.34 11.88 2.03
CA ALA A 54 12.84 11.37 0.75
C ALA A 54 11.77 10.66 -0.11
N THR A 55 10.64 10.29 0.49
CA THR A 55 9.60 9.49 -0.19
C THR A 55 8.20 9.99 0.12
N ILE A 56 7.34 9.99 -0.89
CA ILE A 56 5.94 10.37 -0.75
C ILE A 56 5.19 9.25 -0.03
N ILE A 57 4.41 9.65 0.97
CA ILE A 57 3.51 8.78 1.70
C ILE A 57 2.17 8.71 0.97
N ASP A 58 1.76 7.48 0.69
CA ASP A 58 0.41 7.16 0.25
C ASP A 58 -0.48 6.88 1.48
N PRO A 59 -1.42 7.79 1.84
CA PRO A 59 -2.14 7.69 3.10
C PRO A 59 -3.13 6.51 3.14
N GLU A 60 -3.74 6.11 2.01
CA GLU A 60 -4.62 4.93 2.02
C GLU A 60 -3.83 3.62 2.03
N ALA A 61 -2.68 3.56 1.35
CA ALA A 61 -1.81 2.38 1.43
C ALA A 61 -1.27 2.20 2.86
N LEU A 62 -0.82 3.30 3.49
CA LEU A 62 -0.39 3.30 4.88
C LEU A 62 -1.52 2.89 5.83
N LEU A 63 -2.72 3.42 5.63
CA LEU A 63 -3.90 3.03 6.41
C LEU A 63 -4.14 1.52 6.31
N LEU A 64 -4.27 0.98 5.09
CA LEU A 64 -4.65 -0.42 4.89
C LEU A 64 -3.59 -1.41 5.35
N VAL A 65 -2.30 -1.12 5.14
CA VAL A 65 -1.24 -1.97 5.70
C VAL A 65 -1.24 -1.92 7.22
N SER A 66 -1.54 -0.77 7.83
CA SER A 66 -1.61 -0.65 9.29
C SER A 66 -2.74 -1.48 9.86
N LEU A 67 -3.90 -1.54 9.18
CA LEU A 67 -5.02 -2.40 9.55
C LEU A 67 -4.69 -3.89 9.43
N TRP A 68 -3.98 -4.27 8.35
CA TRP A 68 -3.46 -5.63 8.20
C TRP A 68 -2.42 -6.00 9.27
N LEU A 69 -1.62 -5.03 9.73
CA LEU A 69 -0.63 -5.21 10.78
C LEU A 69 -1.23 -5.28 12.18
N LEU A 70 -2.46 -4.83 12.44
CA LEU A 70 -3.04 -4.76 13.79
C LEU A 70 -2.93 -6.04 14.63
N PRO A 71 -3.13 -7.26 14.08
CA PRO A 71 -2.93 -8.48 14.85
C PRO A 71 -1.49 -8.71 15.31
N ARG A 72 -0.51 -8.14 14.60
CA ARG A 72 0.94 -8.30 14.84
C ARG A 72 1.54 -7.10 15.58
N GLU A 73 0.98 -5.91 15.36
CA GLU A 73 1.40 -4.65 15.96
C GLU A 73 0.18 -3.85 16.47
N PRO A 74 -0.41 -4.26 17.62
CA PRO A 74 -1.59 -3.60 18.17
C PRO A 74 -1.36 -2.14 18.56
N ALA A 75 -0.11 -1.71 18.73
CA ALA A 75 0.23 -0.34 19.09
C ALA A 75 -0.05 0.67 17.96
N LEU A 76 -0.26 0.21 16.71
CA LEU A 76 -0.68 1.07 15.61
C LEU A 76 -2.14 1.54 15.72
N TRP A 77 -2.99 0.78 16.43
CA TRP A 77 -4.43 1.06 16.51
C TRP A 77 -4.75 2.51 16.96
N PRO A 78 -4.21 3.01 18.08
CA PRO A 78 -4.44 4.39 18.55
C PRO A 78 -4.02 5.43 17.50
N THR A 79 -2.84 5.26 16.93
CA THR A 79 -2.26 6.18 15.94
C THR A 79 -3.15 6.28 14.70
N VAL A 80 -3.60 5.14 14.17
CA VAL A 80 -4.49 5.11 13.01
C VAL A 80 -5.82 5.78 13.32
N HIS A 81 -6.46 5.39 14.43
CA HIS A 81 -7.79 5.89 14.78
C HIS A 81 -7.79 7.38 15.13
N ASP A 82 -6.78 7.87 15.85
CA ASP A 82 -6.65 9.29 16.16
C ASP A 82 -6.37 10.14 14.92
N TRP A 83 -5.52 9.65 14.01
CA TRP A 83 -5.26 10.36 12.77
C TRP A 83 -6.52 10.44 11.90
N VAL A 84 -7.25 9.32 11.74
CA VAL A 84 -8.50 9.28 10.96
C VAL A 84 -9.58 10.15 11.59
N ALA A 85 -9.68 10.18 12.92
CA ALA A 85 -10.62 11.05 13.61
C ALA A 85 -10.39 12.54 13.32
N ARG A 86 -9.19 12.95 12.90
CA ARG A 86 -8.85 14.35 12.59
C ARG A 86 -8.86 14.67 11.10
N TRP A 87 -8.36 13.73 10.29
CA TRP A 87 -7.98 14.00 8.90
C TRP A 87 -8.65 13.03 7.91
N SER A 88 -9.78 12.43 8.32
CA SER A 88 -10.58 11.55 7.44
C SER A 88 -11.07 12.25 6.16
N ASP A 89 -11.25 13.57 6.21
CA ASP A 89 -11.62 14.39 5.07
C ASP A 89 -10.58 14.34 3.94
N LEU A 90 -9.29 14.14 4.28
CA LEU A 90 -8.16 14.01 3.36
C LEU A 90 -7.98 12.60 2.79
N LEU A 91 -8.76 11.61 3.23
CA LEU A 91 -8.76 10.26 2.67
C LEU A 91 -9.81 10.11 1.58
N SER A 92 -9.47 9.37 0.53
CA SER A 92 -10.36 9.03 -0.58
C SER A 92 -11.10 7.73 -0.29
N VAL A 93 -12.32 7.83 0.25
CA VAL A 93 -13.17 6.66 0.57
C VAL A 93 -13.27 5.67 -0.60
N GLN A 94 -13.44 6.17 -1.83
CA GLN A 94 -13.54 5.32 -3.01
C GLN A 94 -12.23 4.59 -3.30
N ARG A 95 -11.09 5.27 -3.19
CA ARG A 95 -9.77 4.71 -3.42
C ARG A 95 -9.43 3.68 -2.34
N THR A 96 -9.65 4.00 -1.07
CA THR A 96 -9.48 3.08 0.06
C THR A 96 -10.25 1.80 -0.17
N ARG A 97 -11.54 1.88 -0.56
CA ARG A 97 -12.36 0.70 -0.87
C ARG A 97 -11.84 -0.12 -2.04
N ASN A 98 -11.33 0.53 -3.08
CA ASN A 98 -10.79 -0.16 -4.25
C ASN A 98 -9.53 -0.95 -3.88
N ILE A 99 -8.61 -0.31 -3.14
CA ILE A 99 -7.35 -0.92 -2.70
C ILE A 99 -7.61 -2.03 -1.68
N ALA A 100 -8.53 -1.81 -0.74
CA ALA A 100 -8.82 -2.76 0.33
C ALA A 100 -9.18 -4.15 -0.21
N ARG A 101 -9.76 -4.26 -1.41
CA ARG A 101 -10.09 -5.55 -2.05
C ARG A 101 -8.89 -6.47 -2.26
N ALA A 102 -7.67 -5.94 -2.28
CA ALA A 102 -6.44 -6.72 -2.36
C ALA A 102 -6.00 -7.30 -1.01
N TYR A 103 -6.67 -6.93 0.08
CA TYR A 103 -6.39 -7.43 1.43
C TYR A 103 -7.45 -8.46 1.86
N SER A 104 -7.11 -9.24 2.89
CA SER A 104 -8.01 -10.24 3.48
C SER A 104 -9.29 -9.64 4.09
N ASP A 105 -10.32 -10.47 4.28
CA ASP A 105 -11.60 -10.06 4.86
C ASP A 105 -11.45 -9.50 6.30
N ALA A 106 -10.40 -9.90 7.03
CA ALA A 106 -10.07 -9.33 8.34
C ALA A 106 -9.80 -7.82 8.23
N VAL A 107 -9.05 -7.39 7.22
CA VAL A 107 -8.77 -5.96 6.96
C VAL A 107 -10.05 -5.21 6.60
N GLN A 108 -11.00 -5.86 5.92
CA GLN A 108 -12.32 -5.26 5.67
C GLN A 108 -13.09 -5.03 6.98
N GLY A 109 -12.94 -5.92 7.96
CA GLY A 109 -13.49 -5.78 9.31
C GLY A 109 -12.92 -4.55 10.01
N GLU A 110 -11.60 -4.46 10.08
CA GLU A 110 -10.90 -3.32 10.70
C GLU A 110 -11.20 -1.99 9.98
N LEU A 111 -11.31 -2.01 8.65
CA LEU A 111 -11.67 -0.83 7.87
C LEU A 111 -13.07 -0.30 8.23
N ARG A 112 -14.01 -1.16 8.64
CA ARG A 112 -15.31 -0.72 9.17
C ARG A 112 -15.16 -0.01 10.52
N ALA A 113 -14.32 -0.51 11.42
CA ALA A 113 -14.05 0.14 12.70
C ALA A 113 -13.43 1.55 12.50
N VAL A 114 -12.51 1.66 11.54
CA VAL A 114 -11.96 2.96 11.11
C VAL A 114 -13.04 3.86 10.51
N ALA A 115 -13.92 3.32 9.67
CA ALA A 115 -15.01 4.08 9.07
C ALA A 115 -15.98 4.64 10.12
N VAL A 116 -16.26 3.87 11.18
CA VAL A 116 -17.03 4.35 12.35
C VAL A 116 -16.30 5.49 13.04
N THR A 117 -14.98 5.39 13.23
CA THR A 117 -14.17 6.46 13.81
C THR A 117 -14.20 7.74 12.98
N ALA A 118 -14.02 7.63 11.66
CA ALA A 118 -14.13 8.77 10.73
C ALA A 118 -15.51 9.43 10.80
N HIS A 119 -16.57 8.62 10.86
CA HIS A 119 -17.95 9.09 10.89
C HIS A 119 -18.33 9.74 12.23
N GLU A 120 -18.03 9.09 13.36
CA GLU A 120 -18.48 9.51 14.68
C GLU A 120 -17.58 10.56 15.32
N ARG A 121 -16.25 10.37 15.25
CA ARG A 121 -15.26 11.29 15.82
C ARG A 121 -14.86 12.36 14.81
N GLY A 122 -14.58 11.97 13.56
CA GLY A 122 -14.19 12.90 12.50
C GLY A 122 -15.34 13.64 11.81
N LYS A 123 -16.60 13.24 12.09
CA LYS A 123 -17.80 13.81 11.46
C LYS A 123 -17.80 13.72 9.92
N ASP A 124 -17.03 12.79 9.35
CA ASP A 124 -16.97 12.55 7.91
C ASP A 124 -18.00 11.51 7.47
N PHE A 125 -19.19 11.99 7.11
CA PHE A 125 -20.31 11.16 6.67
C PHE A 125 -20.07 10.43 5.34
N ARG A 126 -19.00 10.76 4.58
CA ARG A 126 -18.66 10.04 3.34
C ARG A 126 -18.31 8.57 3.59
N TRP A 127 -17.97 8.22 4.83
CA TRP A 127 -17.64 6.86 5.26
C TRP A 127 -18.84 5.96 5.54
N SER A 128 -20.07 6.49 5.61
CA SER A 128 -21.28 5.69 5.86
C SER A 128 -21.45 4.47 4.94
N PRO A 129 -21.13 4.52 3.63
CA PRO A 129 -21.21 3.34 2.77
C PRO A 129 -20.25 2.20 3.15
N VAL A 130 -19.10 2.52 3.78
CA VAL A 130 -18.15 1.51 4.27
C VAL A 130 -18.73 0.80 5.49
N ILE A 131 -19.35 1.56 6.40
CA ILE A 131 -20.05 1.03 7.58
C ILE A 131 -21.17 0.08 7.15
N LYS A 132 -22.03 0.52 6.22
CA LYS A 132 -23.21 -0.25 5.77
C LYS A 132 -22.88 -1.46 4.90
N GLY A 133 -21.73 -1.46 4.21
CA GLY A 133 -21.36 -2.47 3.22
C GLY A 133 -21.09 -3.88 3.78
N GLY A 134 -20.97 -4.04 5.10
CA GLY A 134 -20.66 -5.31 5.76
C GLY A 134 -21.75 -6.39 5.70
N HIS A 135 -23.02 -6.02 5.43
CA HIS A 135 -24.13 -6.97 5.53
C HIS A 135 -24.34 -7.88 4.30
N ALA A 136 -23.69 -7.61 3.16
CA ALA A 136 -24.01 -8.30 1.91
C ALA A 136 -23.25 -9.63 1.66
N ARG A 137 -22.21 -9.95 2.43
CA ARG A 137 -21.40 -11.18 2.25
C ARG A 137 -21.62 -12.28 3.29
N SER A 138 -22.31 -12.00 4.40
CA SER A 138 -22.75 -13.04 5.35
C SER A 138 -24.13 -13.58 4.99
N ARG A 139 -24.23 -14.39 3.93
CA ARG A 139 -25.34 -15.36 3.79
C ARG A 139 -24.80 -16.72 4.20
N GLY A 140 -24.87 -17.02 5.50
CA GLY A 140 -24.56 -18.36 6.00
C GLY A 140 -23.77 -18.43 7.31
N ASN A 141 -24.05 -17.57 8.29
CA ASN A 141 -24.13 -17.98 9.70
C ASN A 141 -24.72 -16.82 10.49
N SER A 142 -25.81 -17.08 11.21
CA SER A 142 -26.32 -16.21 12.25
C SER A 142 -25.40 -16.30 13.45
N ASP A 143 -24.30 -15.54 13.41
CA ASP A 143 -23.72 -14.97 14.61
C ASP A 143 -23.82 -13.46 14.43
N GLU A 144 -24.40 -12.78 15.40
CA GLU A 144 -24.23 -11.34 15.63
C GLU A 144 -22.73 -11.06 15.78
N GLY A 145 -22.05 -10.94 14.64
CA GLY A 145 -20.62 -10.71 14.57
C GLY A 145 -20.32 -9.27 14.95
N ASP A 146 -20.10 -9.08 16.24
CA ASP A 146 -19.40 -7.99 16.90
C ASP A 146 -18.66 -7.08 15.90
N ALA A 147 -19.19 -5.89 15.68
CA ALA A 147 -18.31 -4.77 15.40
C ALA A 147 -17.30 -4.74 16.55
N ALA A 148 -16.01 -4.91 16.26
CA ALA A 148 -14.97 -4.90 17.28
C ALA A 148 -15.25 -3.72 18.24
N PRO A 149 -15.32 -3.97 19.57
CA PRO A 149 -15.77 -2.95 20.51
C PRO A 149 -14.92 -1.70 20.31
N VAL A 150 -15.58 -0.55 20.22
CA VAL A 150 -14.92 0.76 20.21
C VAL A 150 -14.07 0.81 21.47
N ARG A 151 -12.76 0.59 21.33
CA ARG A 151 -11.83 0.66 22.46
C ARG A 151 -11.81 2.11 22.90
N ASN A 152 -12.31 2.38 24.10
CA ASN A 152 -12.22 3.71 24.70
C ASN A 152 -10.74 4.06 24.88
N ASP A 153 -10.19 4.85 23.97
CA ASP A 153 -8.84 5.38 24.09
C ASP A 153 -8.87 6.59 25.02
N THR A 154 -8.22 6.46 26.17
CA THR A 154 -8.09 7.51 27.19
C THR A 154 -6.84 8.36 26.99
N ARG A 155 -6.08 8.14 25.91
CA ARG A 155 -4.88 8.92 25.62
C ARG A 155 -5.21 10.37 25.32
N PRO A 156 -4.31 11.29 25.71
CA PRO A 156 -4.43 12.68 25.28
C PRO A 156 -4.35 12.73 23.74
N PRO A 157 -5.17 13.58 23.10
CA PRO A 157 -5.11 13.79 21.67
C PRO A 157 -3.66 14.08 21.23
N LEU A 158 -3.25 13.57 20.06
CA LEU A 158 -2.00 13.98 19.38
C LEU A 158 -1.75 15.50 19.54
N PRO A 159 -0.50 15.91 19.82
CA PRO A 159 -0.18 17.24 20.34
C PRO A 159 -0.32 18.39 19.33
N PHE A 160 -0.61 18.10 18.06
CA PHE A 160 -0.66 19.11 17.00
C PHE A 160 -1.98 19.07 16.24
N ASP A 161 -2.62 20.24 16.15
CA ASP A 161 -3.87 20.45 15.40
C ASP A 161 -3.63 20.73 13.91
N ARG A 162 -2.37 20.87 13.48
CA ARG A 162 -2.00 21.18 12.10
C ARG A 162 -1.08 20.14 11.53
N LEU A 163 -1.45 19.60 10.37
CA LEU A 163 -0.61 18.73 9.57
C LEU A 163 0.49 19.55 8.86
N ALA A 164 1.74 19.10 8.97
CA ALA A 164 2.93 19.73 8.35
C ALA A 164 3.00 19.46 6.84
N VAL A 165 1.96 19.86 6.09
CA VAL A 165 1.80 19.59 4.65
C VAL A 165 2.84 20.27 3.76
N GLU A 166 3.66 21.17 4.30
CA GLU A 166 4.83 21.72 3.63
C GLU A 166 5.93 20.68 3.38
N ARG A 167 5.91 19.54 4.09
CA ARG A 167 6.87 18.45 3.91
C ARG A 167 6.63 17.71 2.61
N ASP A 168 7.72 17.38 1.90
CA ASP A 168 7.64 16.72 0.60
C ASP A 168 7.04 15.31 0.69
N ALA A 169 7.26 14.60 1.81
CA ALA A 169 6.63 13.30 2.06
C ALA A 169 5.09 13.37 2.09
N LEU A 170 4.51 14.52 2.43
CA LEU A 170 3.07 14.73 2.55
C LEU A 170 2.46 15.39 1.31
N LEU A 171 3.15 15.37 0.17
CA LEU A 171 2.72 16.04 -1.06
C LEU A 171 1.30 15.64 -1.52
N VAL A 172 0.93 14.36 -1.36
CA VAL A 172 -0.44 13.89 -1.67
C VAL A 172 -1.48 14.62 -0.80
N LEU A 173 -1.25 14.67 0.52
CA LEU A 173 -2.14 15.34 1.46
C LEU A 173 -2.19 16.85 1.20
N ARG A 174 -1.05 17.45 0.85
CA ARG A 174 -0.96 18.86 0.45
C ARG A 174 -1.84 19.16 -0.77
N PHE A 175 -1.76 18.34 -1.81
CA PHE A 175 -2.58 18.54 -3.01
C PHE A 175 -4.06 18.27 -2.75
N ARG A 176 -4.39 17.31 -1.88
CA ARG A 176 -5.77 17.05 -1.50
C ARG A 176 -6.37 18.20 -0.69
N MET A 177 -5.59 18.86 0.16
CA MET A 177 -6.01 20.11 0.80
C MET A 177 -6.25 21.23 -0.20
N ALA A 178 -5.41 21.35 -1.24
CA ALA A 178 -5.50 22.45 -2.21
C ALA A 178 -6.59 22.25 -3.28
N PHE A 179 -6.75 21.03 -3.79
CA PHE A 179 -7.56 20.70 -4.96
C PHE A 179 -8.74 19.78 -4.66
N GLY A 180 -8.89 19.37 -3.40
CA GLY A 180 -9.83 18.35 -2.98
C GLY A 180 -9.31 16.93 -3.19
N VAL A 181 -9.93 15.98 -2.50
CA VAL A 181 -9.58 14.57 -2.56
C VAL A 181 -10.05 13.94 -3.87
N GLY A 182 -9.11 13.49 -4.71
CA GLY A 182 -9.45 12.75 -5.92
C GLY A 182 -8.28 12.54 -6.89
N ALA A 183 -8.59 11.94 -8.04
CA ALA A 183 -7.63 11.53 -9.05
C ALA A 183 -6.69 12.65 -9.55
N ARG A 184 -7.15 13.91 -9.60
CA ARG A 184 -6.31 15.04 -10.05
C ARG A 184 -5.16 15.31 -9.06
N ALA A 185 -5.48 15.42 -7.77
CA ALA A 185 -4.49 15.68 -6.73
C ALA A 185 -3.41 14.59 -6.69
N ASP A 186 -3.85 13.33 -6.71
CA ASP A 186 -2.94 12.18 -6.63
C ASP A 186 -2.13 11.99 -7.92
N ALA A 187 -2.74 12.19 -9.10
CA ALA A 187 -2.01 12.13 -10.36
C ALA A 187 -0.94 13.22 -10.45
N LEU A 188 -1.24 14.43 -9.97
CA LEU A 188 -0.30 15.53 -9.93
C LEU A 188 0.89 15.23 -8.99
N ALA A 189 0.60 14.70 -7.80
CA ALA A 189 1.63 14.24 -6.85
C ALA A 189 2.56 13.19 -7.50
N SER A 190 1.95 12.18 -8.15
CA SER A 190 2.69 11.10 -8.82
C SER A 190 3.55 11.63 -9.97
N LEU A 191 3.03 12.53 -10.81
CA LEU A 191 3.81 13.12 -11.91
C LEU A 191 4.97 13.97 -11.41
N LEU A 192 4.80 14.75 -10.34
CA LEU A 192 5.88 15.57 -9.78
C LEU A 192 6.98 14.74 -9.14
N ALA A 193 6.61 13.64 -8.48
CA ALA A 193 7.55 12.68 -7.92
C ALA A 193 8.44 12.01 -8.99
N ARG A 194 7.99 12.03 -10.26
CA ARG A 194 8.73 11.52 -11.42
C ARG A 194 9.58 12.58 -12.12
N GLY A 195 9.52 13.83 -11.64
CA GLY A 195 10.30 14.95 -12.17
C GLY A 195 10.00 15.20 -13.65
N THR A 196 11.04 15.10 -14.49
CA THR A 196 10.95 15.38 -15.93
C THR A 196 10.52 14.18 -16.78
N ALA A 197 10.31 13.01 -16.17
CA ALA A 197 9.93 11.80 -16.88
C ALA A 197 8.48 11.86 -17.39
N TRP A 198 8.27 11.36 -18.60
CA TRP A 198 6.94 11.15 -19.16
C TRP A 198 6.29 9.90 -18.57
N SER A 199 4.98 9.95 -18.34
CA SER A 199 4.23 8.81 -17.82
C SER A 199 2.92 8.56 -18.54
N THR A 200 2.59 7.28 -18.65
CA THR A 200 1.36 6.82 -19.28
C THR A 200 0.20 6.82 -18.29
N VAL A 201 -1.04 6.81 -18.80
CA VAL A 201 -2.24 6.66 -17.95
C VAL A 201 -2.17 5.40 -17.09
N THR A 202 -1.66 4.30 -17.65
CA THR A 202 -1.57 3.01 -16.96
C THR A 202 -0.59 3.06 -15.80
N GLU A 203 0.59 3.67 -16.00
CA GLU A 203 1.57 3.84 -14.92
C GLU A 203 1.02 4.67 -13.77
N ILE A 204 0.36 5.80 -14.08
CA ILE A 204 -0.21 6.69 -13.05
C ILE A 204 -1.38 6.00 -12.33
N ALA A 205 -2.22 5.26 -13.07
CA ALA A 205 -3.31 4.47 -12.49
C ALA A 205 -2.79 3.38 -11.56
N LEU A 206 -1.71 2.68 -11.95
CA LEU A 206 -1.04 1.73 -11.08
C LEU A 206 -0.50 2.45 -9.84
N ALA A 207 0.32 3.48 -10.01
CA ALA A 207 0.95 4.24 -8.93
C ALA A 207 -0.07 4.73 -7.89
N THR A 208 -1.20 5.26 -8.37
CA THR A 208 -2.23 5.89 -7.56
C THR A 208 -3.39 4.97 -7.20
N GLY A 209 -3.49 3.73 -7.69
CA GLY A 209 -4.61 2.84 -7.38
C GLY A 209 -6.00 3.30 -7.88
N TYR A 210 -6.06 4.31 -8.74
CA TYR A 210 -7.29 4.70 -9.45
C TYR A 210 -7.48 3.87 -10.71
N THR A 211 -8.70 3.89 -11.28
CA THR A 211 -8.93 3.25 -12.58
C THR A 211 -8.27 4.04 -13.71
N PRO A 212 -7.80 3.39 -14.79
CA PRO A 212 -7.23 4.09 -15.94
C PRO A 212 -8.18 5.13 -16.55
N SER A 213 -9.50 4.86 -16.55
CA SER A 213 -10.51 5.79 -17.03
C SER A 213 -10.64 7.06 -16.17
N ALA A 214 -10.50 6.95 -14.85
CA ALA A 214 -10.53 8.09 -13.94
C ALA A 214 -9.27 8.95 -14.10
N ILE A 215 -8.11 8.30 -14.21
CA ILE A 215 -6.83 8.98 -14.45
C ILE A 215 -6.81 9.69 -15.80
N ARG A 216 -7.21 9.02 -16.90
CA ARG A 216 -7.28 9.65 -18.23
C ARG A 216 -8.17 10.90 -18.21
N ARG A 217 -9.39 10.77 -17.68
CA ARG A 217 -10.33 11.91 -17.56
C ARG A 217 -9.73 13.06 -16.74
N ALA A 218 -9.00 12.76 -15.67
CA ALA A 218 -8.35 13.77 -14.86
C ALA A 218 -7.21 14.47 -15.62
N LEU A 219 -6.34 13.70 -16.25
CA LEU A 219 -5.18 14.20 -17.00
C LEU A 219 -5.58 15.00 -18.24
N ASP A 220 -6.58 14.56 -19.00
CA ASP A 220 -7.05 15.28 -20.18
C ASP A 220 -7.55 16.68 -19.80
N ARG A 221 -8.33 16.79 -18.71
CA ARG A 221 -8.79 18.10 -18.20
C ARG A 221 -7.66 18.96 -17.65
N MET A 222 -6.63 18.36 -17.06
CA MET A 222 -5.46 19.11 -16.60
C MET A 222 -4.58 19.56 -17.77
N ALA A 223 -4.49 18.77 -18.84
CA ALA A 223 -3.79 19.13 -20.06
C ALA A 223 -4.52 20.26 -20.81
N GLU A 224 -5.85 20.18 -20.92
CA GLU A 224 -6.70 21.26 -21.45
C GLU A 224 -6.54 22.59 -20.68
N ALA A 225 -6.16 22.51 -19.40
CA ALA A 225 -5.97 23.67 -18.53
C ALA A 225 -4.49 24.10 -18.38
N ASP A 226 -3.57 23.53 -19.19
CA ASP A 226 -2.12 23.79 -19.13
C ASP A 226 -1.46 23.52 -17.76
N ILE A 227 -2.10 22.68 -16.93
CA ILE A 227 -1.62 22.24 -15.61
C ILE A 227 -0.57 21.14 -15.77
N VAL A 228 -0.76 20.26 -16.76
CA VAL A 228 0.17 19.19 -17.14
C VAL A 228 0.47 19.25 -18.63
N LEU A 229 1.64 18.80 -19.02
CA LEU A 229 2.04 18.66 -20.41
C LEU A 229 1.60 17.30 -20.93
N MET A 230 1.14 17.26 -22.19
CA MET A 230 0.74 16.03 -22.89
C MET A 230 1.54 15.90 -24.19
N VAL A 231 1.96 14.68 -24.52
CA VAL A 231 2.49 14.30 -25.83
C VAL A 231 1.74 13.07 -26.33
N ASP A 232 1.43 13.04 -27.63
CA ASP A 232 0.80 11.90 -28.28
C ASP A 232 1.58 11.51 -29.54
N ASP A 233 2.47 10.52 -29.40
CA ASP A 233 3.31 9.97 -30.47
C ASP A 233 2.98 8.49 -30.76
N GLY A 234 1.70 8.14 -30.63
CA GLY A 234 1.19 6.76 -30.70
C GLY A 234 0.92 6.14 -29.33
N MET A 235 1.53 6.69 -28.28
CA MET A 235 1.19 6.40 -26.88
C MET A 235 1.12 7.70 -26.08
N THR A 236 -0.10 8.08 -25.69
CA THR A 236 -0.33 9.32 -24.94
C THR A 236 0.38 9.29 -23.59
N ARG A 237 1.22 10.29 -23.34
CA ARG A 237 2.01 10.45 -22.13
C ARG A 237 1.88 11.85 -21.56
N TYR A 238 2.00 11.94 -20.25
CA TYR A 238 1.83 13.17 -19.47
C TYR A 238 3.05 13.42 -18.60
N ARG A 239 3.33 14.69 -18.30
CA ARG A 239 4.32 15.11 -17.32
C ARG A 239 3.95 16.45 -16.69
N CYS A 240 4.54 16.75 -15.54
CA CYS A 240 4.50 18.09 -14.97
C CYS A 240 5.77 18.86 -15.36
N ASP A 241 5.70 20.19 -15.32
CA ASP A 241 6.88 21.05 -15.28
C ASP A 241 7.29 21.23 -13.82
N PRO A 242 8.37 20.58 -13.35
CA PRO A 242 8.75 20.65 -11.94
C PRO A 242 9.04 22.08 -11.50
N MET A 243 9.61 22.93 -12.36
CA MET A 243 10.00 24.28 -11.98
C MET A 243 8.79 25.15 -11.63
N ARG A 244 7.70 25.05 -12.42
CA ARG A 244 6.45 25.79 -12.15
C ARG A 244 5.85 25.39 -10.80
N TRP A 245 5.82 24.09 -10.53
CA TRP A 245 5.23 23.55 -9.31
C TRP A 245 6.10 23.79 -8.08
N THR A 246 7.41 23.63 -8.20
CA THR A 246 8.38 23.97 -7.14
C THR A 246 8.26 25.45 -6.76
N ALA A 247 8.15 26.35 -7.75
CA ALA A 247 7.95 27.78 -7.48
C ALA A 247 6.59 28.07 -6.81
N LEU A 248 5.50 27.48 -7.32
CA LEU A 248 4.15 27.70 -6.79
C LEU A 248 3.99 27.20 -5.34
N LEU A 249 4.59 26.05 -5.03
CA LEU A 249 4.44 25.36 -3.76
C LEU A 249 5.61 25.63 -2.80
N GLY A 250 6.65 26.34 -3.22
CA GLY A 250 7.87 26.49 -2.44
C GLY A 250 8.49 25.14 -2.05
N LEU A 251 8.45 24.15 -2.94
CA LEU A 251 9.10 22.85 -2.71
C LEU A 251 10.61 23.01 -2.71
N GLN A 252 11.32 22.05 -2.12
CA GLN A 252 12.77 21.97 -2.32
C GLN A 252 13.09 21.57 -3.78
N CYS A 253 14.33 21.76 -4.22
CA CYS A 253 14.73 21.52 -5.62
C CYS A 253 14.52 20.07 -6.08
N THR A 254 14.37 19.13 -5.14
CA THR A 254 14.10 17.71 -5.41
C THR A 254 12.85 17.27 -4.66
N VAL A 255 11.79 16.94 -5.39
CA VAL A 255 10.56 16.39 -4.82
C VAL A 255 10.81 14.96 -4.34
N ALA A 256 10.22 14.60 -3.19
CA ALA A 256 10.20 13.23 -2.68
C ALA A 256 9.78 12.21 -3.75
N SER A 257 10.42 11.03 -3.73
CA SER A 257 10.17 9.98 -4.72
C SER A 257 8.88 9.20 -4.45
N TRP A 258 8.19 8.75 -5.50
CA TRP A 258 7.05 7.85 -5.38
C TRP A 258 7.54 6.40 -5.32
N ARG A 259 7.44 5.76 -4.14
CA ARG A 259 8.00 4.42 -3.91
C ARG A 259 7.01 3.26 -4.08
N TYR A 260 5.84 3.52 -4.65
CA TYR A 260 4.85 2.48 -4.93
C TYR A 260 4.51 1.65 -3.68
N PHE A 261 4.35 2.32 -2.52
CA PHE A 261 4.04 1.67 -1.25
C PHE A 261 2.75 0.85 -1.31
N LEU A 262 1.77 1.30 -2.10
CA LEU A 262 0.58 0.54 -2.42
C LEU A 262 0.92 -0.88 -2.91
N GLN A 263 1.78 -1.01 -3.90
CA GLN A 263 2.18 -2.28 -4.50
C GLN A 263 2.98 -3.13 -3.51
N HIS A 264 3.95 -2.52 -2.82
CA HIS A 264 4.77 -3.22 -1.85
C HIS A 264 3.93 -3.78 -0.70
N PHE A 265 3.04 -2.97 -0.11
CA PHE A 265 2.23 -3.39 1.03
C PHE A 265 1.16 -4.43 0.65
N THR A 266 0.51 -4.27 -0.50
CA THR A 266 -0.48 -5.26 -0.97
C THR A 266 0.18 -6.60 -1.30
N PHE A 267 1.38 -6.57 -1.89
CA PHE A 267 2.17 -7.77 -2.12
C PHE A 267 2.56 -8.46 -0.81
N VAL A 268 3.16 -7.72 0.14
CA VAL A 268 3.58 -8.29 1.42
C VAL A 268 2.40 -8.91 2.16
N ALA A 269 1.27 -8.20 2.24
CA ALA A 269 0.08 -8.74 2.87
C ALA A 269 -0.40 -10.03 2.20
N SER A 270 -0.45 -10.06 0.86
CA SER A 270 -0.86 -11.25 0.10
C SER A 270 0.09 -12.42 0.28
N PHE A 271 1.41 -12.16 0.26
CA PHE A 271 2.43 -13.18 0.44
C PHE A 271 2.39 -13.77 1.85
N VAL A 272 2.30 -12.93 2.89
CA VAL A 272 2.27 -13.39 4.28
C VAL A 272 0.99 -14.17 4.57
N ASP A 273 -0.18 -13.68 4.11
CA ASP A 273 -1.45 -14.39 4.29
C ASP A 273 -1.43 -15.75 3.56
N TRP A 274 -0.79 -15.82 2.37
CA TRP A 274 -0.56 -17.08 1.66
C TRP A 274 0.41 -18.00 2.42
N ALA A 275 1.54 -17.49 2.92
CA ALA A 275 2.53 -18.26 3.68
C ALA A 275 1.92 -18.88 4.95
N GLU A 276 1.06 -18.15 5.65
CA GLU A 276 0.28 -18.65 6.79
C GLU A 276 -0.76 -19.70 6.38
N SER A 277 -1.26 -19.66 5.15
CA SER A 277 -2.11 -20.74 4.62
C SER A 277 -1.30 -22.00 4.30
N VAL A 278 -0.05 -21.84 3.85
CA VAL A 278 0.88 -22.95 3.56
C VAL A 278 1.27 -23.67 4.85
N SER A 279 1.56 -22.95 5.94
CA SER A 279 1.94 -23.55 7.23
C SER A 279 0.84 -24.41 7.84
N ARG A 280 -0.44 -24.15 7.48
CA ARG A 280 -1.61 -24.92 7.94
C ARG A 280 -1.93 -26.13 7.06
N ARG A 281 -1.27 -26.29 5.91
CA ARG A 281 -1.56 -27.33 4.91
C ARG A 281 -0.36 -28.26 4.71
N LYS A 282 -0.64 -29.53 4.39
CA LYS A 282 0.40 -30.47 3.92
C LYS A 282 0.54 -30.30 2.40
N LEU A 283 1.45 -29.44 1.97
CA LEU A 283 1.74 -29.21 0.54
C LEU A 283 3.06 -29.87 0.15
N THR A 284 3.25 -30.19 -1.12
CA THR A 284 4.55 -30.64 -1.64
C THR A 284 5.44 -29.42 -1.93
N SER A 285 6.77 -29.58 -1.99
CA SER A 285 7.69 -28.48 -2.34
C SER A 285 7.34 -27.87 -3.70
N PHE A 286 6.93 -28.68 -4.66
CA PHE A 286 6.46 -28.21 -5.97
C PHE A 286 5.23 -27.30 -5.84
N ALA A 287 4.22 -27.70 -5.06
CA ALA A 287 3.01 -26.90 -4.84
C ALA A 287 3.31 -25.58 -4.11
N ILE A 288 4.30 -25.55 -3.22
CA ILE A 288 4.76 -24.32 -2.55
C ILE A 288 5.40 -23.38 -3.58
N MET A 289 6.29 -23.87 -4.45
CA MET A 289 6.93 -23.07 -5.49
C MET A 289 5.92 -22.51 -6.51
N ASP A 290 4.95 -23.32 -6.93
CA ASP A 290 3.91 -22.88 -7.86
C ASP A 290 2.97 -21.86 -7.22
N GLY A 291 2.61 -22.06 -5.94
CA GLY A 291 1.86 -21.09 -5.15
C GLY A 291 2.58 -19.75 -5.02
N LEU A 292 3.89 -19.78 -4.75
CA LEU A 292 4.71 -18.58 -4.67
C LEU A 292 4.72 -17.81 -6.00
N ARG A 293 4.94 -18.51 -7.12
CA ARG A 293 4.86 -17.90 -8.46
C ARG A 293 3.48 -17.30 -8.72
N THR A 294 2.41 -17.96 -8.29
CA THR A 294 1.04 -17.46 -8.45
C THR A 294 0.81 -16.15 -7.67
N VAL A 295 1.26 -16.08 -6.42
CA VAL A 295 1.20 -14.85 -5.62
C VAL A 295 2.01 -13.75 -6.31
N ALA A 296 3.25 -14.03 -6.72
CA ALA A 296 4.11 -13.04 -7.36
C ALA A 296 3.54 -12.53 -8.70
N ARG A 297 2.96 -13.40 -9.53
CA ARG A 297 2.34 -13.03 -10.82
C ARG A 297 1.16 -12.07 -10.67
N THR A 298 0.49 -12.08 -9.52
CA THR A 298 -0.60 -11.16 -9.22
C THR A 298 -0.10 -9.72 -9.09
N PHE A 299 1.18 -9.54 -8.77
CA PHE A 299 1.83 -8.24 -8.61
C PHE A 299 2.92 -8.08 -9.66
N ARG A 300 2.54 -7.66 -10.88
CA ARG A 300 3.51 -7.19 -11.87
C ARG A 300 3.69 -5.68 -11.76
N PRO A 301 4.89 -5.18 -11.42
CA PRO A 301 5.20 -3.77 -11.52
C PRO A 301 5.27 -3.40 -13.01
N THR A 302 4.59 -2.33 -13.42
CA THR A 302 4.65 -1.85 -14.81
C THR A 302 5.66 -0.74 -15.03
N ASP A 303 6.42 -0.33 -14.01
CA ASP A 303 7.41 0.75 -14.12
C ASP A 303 8.83 0.20 -14.07
N ASP A 304 9.63 0.55 -15.07
CA ASP A 304 11.01 0.08 -15.28
C ASP A 304 12.00 0.56 -14.20
N ARG A 305 11.57 1.44 -13.29
CA ARG A 305 12.45 2.19 -12.37
C ARG A 305 12.39 1.74 -10.91
N ASP A 306 11.52 0.79 -10.54
CA ASP A 306 11.39 0.37 -9.14
C ASP A 306 12.21 -0.89 -8.81
N ALA A 307 12.56 -1.08 -7.53
CA ALA A 307 13.28 -2.26 -7.02
C ALA A 307 12.55 -3.58 -7.34
N LEU A 308 11.26 -3.49 -7.63
CA LEU A 308 10.42 -4.59 -8.09
C LEU A 308 10.78 -5.10 -9.50
N ARG A 309 11.70 -4.45 -10.25
CA ARG A 309 12.22 -4.92 -11.56
C ARG A 309 12.81 -6.33 -11.50
N VAL A 310 13.35 -6.73 -10.35
CA VAL A 310 13.95 -8.07 -10.16
C VAL A 310 12.89 -9.17 -10.17
N TRP A 311 11.61 -8.84 -9.92
CA TRP A 311 10.53 -9.82 -9.78
C TRP A 311 10.20 -10.58 -11.05
N ASP A 312 10.07 -9.87 -12.17
CA ASP A 312 9.71 -10.51 -13.44
C ASP A 312 10.79 -11.50 -13.89
N ALA A 313 12.03 -11.37 -13.41
CA ALA A 313 13.07 -12.35 -13.65
C ALA A 313 13.00 -13.54 -12.68
N ALA A 314 12.80 -13.26 -11.40
CA ALA A 314 12.89 -14.22 -10.30
C ALA A 314 11.67 -15.16 -10.16
N PHE A 315 10.52 -14.82 -10.73
CA PHE A 315 9.29 -15.63 -10.64
C PHE A 315 8.85 -16.25 -11.97
N ARG A 316 9.79 -16.46 -12.91
CA ARG A 316 9.53 -17.16 -14.17
C ARG A 316 9.48 -18.67 -13.97
N ASP A 317 8.94 -19.36 -14.99
CA ASP A 317 9.02 -20.81 -15.05
C ASP A 317 10.49 -21.21 -15.14
N GLY A 318 10.92 -22.10 -14.25
CA GLY A 318 12.32 -22.53 -14.11
C GLY A 318 13.15 -21.73 -13.11
N SER A 319 12.65 -20.64 -12.52
CA SER A 319 13.39 -19.91 -11.49
C SER A 319 13.63 -20.76 -10.25
N THR A 320 14.83 -20.60 -9.66
CA THR A 320 15.26 -21.32 -8.45
C THR A 320 14.68 -20.69 -7.19
N TRP A 321 14.73 -21.41 -6.07
CA TRP A 321 14.36 -20.85 -4.76
C TRP A 321 15.24 -19.64 -4.40
N ASP A 322 16.55 -19.73 -4.62
CA ASP A 322 17.51 -18.67 -4.29
C ASP A 322 17.23 -17.37 -5.07
N GLU A 323 16.81 -17.47 -6.34
CA GLU A 323 16.41 -16.31 -7.15
C GLU A 323 15.16 -15.64 -6.57
N MET A 324 14.16 -16.43 -6.17
CA MET A 324 12.94 -15.92 -5.53
C MET A 324 13.24 -15.30 -4.17
N GLU A 325 14.04 -15.95 -3.36
CA GLU A 325 14.47 -15.47 -2.04
C GLU A 325 15.22 -14.13 -2.15
N ALA A 326 16.18 -14.03 -3.08
CA ALA A 326 16.89 -12.77 -3.33
C ALA A 326 15.95 -11.64 -3.77
N ALA A 327 14.95 -11.95 -4.59
CA ALA A 327 13.95 -10.97 -5.01
C ALA A 327 13.07 -10.51 -3.83
N LEU A 328 12.63 -11.42 -2.96
CA LEU A 328 11.85 -11.10 -1.76
C LEU A 328 12.67 -10.29 -0.76
N LEU A 329 13.95 -10.62 -0.58
CA LEU A 329 14.85 -9.84 0.26
C LEU A 329 15.02 -8.40 -0.28
N GLY A 330 15.11 -8.23 -1.61
CA GLY A 330 15.13 -6.91 -2.25
C GLY A 330 13.90 -6.06 -1.92
N VAL A 331 12.72 -6.68 -1.79
CA VAL A 331 11.47 -6.00 -1.36
C VAL A 331 11.57 -5.55 0.09
N ALA A 332 12.02 -6.44 0.98
CA ALA A 332 12.22 -6.11 2.38
C ALA A 332 13.22 -4.95 2.54
N THR A 333 14.33 -4.97 1.80
CA THR A 333 15.30 -3.86 1.77
C THR A 333 14.69 -2.57 1.23
N SER A 334 13.90 -2.64 0.16
CA SER A 334 13.22 -1.48 -0.43
C SER A 334 12.30 -0.78 0.59
N LEU A 335 11.56 -1.57 1.38
CA LEU A 335 10.72 -1.08 2.47
C LEU A 335 11.53 -0.48 3.64
N SER A 336 12.65 -1.11 4.00
CA SER A 336 13.50 -0.68 5.12
C SER A 336 14.35 0.56 4.83
N THR A 337 14.60 0.89 3.55
CA THR A 337 15.38 2.07 3.14
C THR A 337 14.62 3.40 3.35
N PHE A 338 13.46 3.36 4.01
CA PHE A 338 12.70 4.54 4.43
C PHE A 338 13.33 5.29 5.63
N ARG A 339 14.34 4.72 6.30
CA ARG A 339 14.97 5.32 7.50
C ARG A 339 15.90 6.49 7.20
#